data_AF-A0A2G9TZM8-F1
#
_entry.id   AF-A0A2G9TZM8-F1
#
_cell.length_a   1.000
_cell.length_b   1.000
_cell.length_c   1.000
_cell.angle_alpha   90.00
_cell.angle_beta   90.00
_cell.angle_gamma   90.00
#
_symmetry.space_group_name_H-M   'P 1'
#
loop_
_entity.id
_entity.type
_entity.pdbx_description
1 polymer ?
#
loop_
_entity_poly.entity_id
_entity_poly.type
_entity_poly.pdbx_seq_one_letter_code
_entity_poly.pdbx_strand_id
1 'polypeptide(L)'
;MQGFNNSRVSLFNASATTSNSPHFGGAHQRRRNDENNARQPNRSHLLDDFRNNRTPQLQITDIISHVVEFAKDQHGSRFIQQKLERASTKEKQLLFDEVLANAHALMVDVFGNYVVQVLKCVKDQNGNHVVQKVIEKVKPERLQFIIDTFMKNGPDTIMQLSMHPYGCRVIQRVLEHCTEEQKRPVLEALHANVRSLVLDQYGNYVIQHVIEHGSDPDRDRIVREITGNVLRYAQHKFASNVIEKCLICAAPHHKTMLINEVCGDSDDPNPPILLMMKDQFANYVVQKMLDTADPVYRKKMMYAIKPHIPVLRKFSYGKHIITKLEKYFQKQNNNHPQHHQQMQFELGGMQNPNVNHALL
;
A
#
# COMPACT_ATOMS: atom_id res chain seq x y z
N MET A 1 -35.83 -3.46 19.76
CA MET A 1 -35.31 -2.08 19.77
C MET A 1 -33.99 -2.13 20.53
N GLN A 2 -32.81 -1.80 20.03
CA GLN A 2 -32.40 -0.79 19.05
C GLN A 2 -31.43 -1.41 18.01
N GLY A 3 -31.55 -0.96 16.76
CA GLY A 3 -30.83 -1.51 15.62
C GLY A 3 -29.46 -0.84 15.40
N PHE A 4 -28.46 -1.67 15.08
CA PHE A 4 -27.17 -1.20 14.59
C PHE A 4 -27.04 -1.52 13.11
N ASN A 5 -26.83 -0.45 12.34
CA ASN A 5 -26.92 -0.42 10.90
C ASN A 5 -25.64 -0.95 10.25
N ASN A 6 -25.86 -1.66 9.15
CA ASN A 6 -24.89 -2.41 8.36
C ASN A 6 -24.21 -1.46 7.35
N SER A 7 -22.87 -1.38 7.30
CA SER A 7 -22.18 -0.69 6.21
C SER A 7 -21.01 -1.52 5.69
N ARG A 8 -21.22 -2.06 4.49
CA ARG A 8 -20.24 -2.70 3.61
C ARG A 8 -19.12 -1.72 3.26
N VAL A 9 -17.88 -2.16 3.37
CA VAL A 9 -16.73 -1.49 2.74
C VAL A 9 -16.54 -2.14 1.36
N SER A 10 -16.97 -1.45 0.32
CA SER A 10 -16.52 -1.69 -1.06
C SER A 10 -15.50 -0.61 -1.43
N LEU A 11 -14.34 -1.07 -1.87
CA LEU A 11 -13.24 -0.30 -2.42
C LEU A 11 -13.64 0.45 -3.71
N PHE A 12 -12.94 1.56 -3.96
CA PHE A 12 -12.93 2.41 -5.17
C PHE A 12 -14.10 3.39 -5.37
N ASN A 13 -13.90 4.66 -5.00
CA ASN A 13 -13.68 5.74 -5.98
C ASN A 13 -13.36 7.06 -5.26
N ALA A 14 -12.27 7.70 -5.64
CA ALA A 14 -11.92 9.05 -5.19
C ALA A 14 -12.61 10.06 -6.13
N SER A 15 -13.45 10.95 -5.59
CA SER A 15 -13.70 12.30 -6.13
C SER A 15 -14.64 13.12 -5.23
N ALA A 16 -14.18 14.35 -4.97
CA ALA A 16 -14.94 15.60 -4.74
C ALA A 16 -16.12 15.60 -3.76
N THR A 17 -15.88 16.13 -2.56
CA THR A 17 -16.92 16.67 -1.67
C THR A 17 -17.10 18.18 -1.90
N THR A 18 -18.23 18.56 -2.46
CA THR A 18 -18.85 19.90 -2.32
C THR A 18 -20.02 19.78 -1.35
N SER A 19 -20.07 20.60 -0.30
CA SER A 19 -21.25 20.77 0.55
C SER A 19 -21.44 22.24 0.94
N ASN A 20 -22.45 22.87 0.33
CA ASN A 20 -23.24 24.00 0.85
C ASN A 20 -24.25 23.40 1.88
N SER A 21 -24.71 23.99 2.98
CA SER A 21 -25.05 25.37 3.45
C SER A 21 -25.30 25.28 5.00
N PRO A 22 -25.66 26.32 5.80
CA PRO A 22 -26.14 27.67 5.46
C PRO A 22 -25.47 28.84 6.23
N HIS A 23 -25.94 30.02 5.85
CA HIS A 23 -25.51 31.38 6.12
C HIS A 23 -26.04 31.93 7.46
N PHE A 24 -25.19 32.54 8.30
CA PHE A 24 -25.56 33.59 9.27
C PHE A 24 -24.31 34.39 9.72
N GLY A 25 -24.37 35.72 9.56
CA GLY A 25 -23.58 36.78 10.25
C GLY A 25 -22.05 36.75 10.07
N GLY A 26 -21.39 37.70 9.39
CA GLY A 26 -21.41 39.11 9.75
C GLY A 26 -20.13 39.48 10.52
N ALA A 27 -19.11 39.94 9.79
CA ALA A 27 -18.03 40.80 10.29
C ALA A 27 -16.98 40.26 11.30
N HIS A 28 -16.32 39.11 11.07
CA HIS A 28 -15.06 38.81 11.78
C HIS A 28 -13.93 38.14 10.94
N GLN A 29 -14.08 38.03 9.62
CA GLN A 29 -13.17 37.22 8.79
C GLN A 29 -12.06 37.98 8.05
N ARG A 30 -11.87 39.29 8.33
CA ARG A 30 -10.78 40.10 7.74
C ARG A 30 -9.52 40.22 8.59
N ARG A 31 -9.44 39.57 9.77
CA ARG A 31 -8.30 39.71 10.69
C ARG A 31 -7.45 38.44 10.92
N ARG A 32 -7.62 37.38 10.10
CA ARG A 32 -6.83 36.13 10.23
C ARG A 32 -5.83 35.85 9.11
N ASN A 33 -5.73 36.70 8.10
CA ASN A 33 -4.77 36.51 6.99
C ASN A 33 -3.43 37.26 7.15
N ASP A 34 -3.29 38.13 8.16
CA ASP A 34 -2.06 38.93 8.36
C ASP A 34 -1.05 38.32 9.34
N GLU A 35 -1.41 37.25 10.08
CA GLU A 35 -0.51 36.68 11.10
C GLU A 35 0.45 35.58 10.57
N ASN A 36 0.35 35.18 9.31
CA ASN A 36 1.27 34.22 8.69
C ASN A 36 2.48 34.86 7.98
N ASN A 37 2.63 36.19 8.04
CA ASN A 37 3.72 36.92 7.40
C ASN A 37 4.89 37.26 8.34
N ALA A 38 4.95 36.62 9.52
CA ALA A 38 6.16 36.63 10.33
C ALA A 38 7.27 35.95 9.53
N ARG A 39 8.31 36.71 9.16
CA ARG A 39 9.55 36.19 8.53
C ARG A 39 9.97 34.92 9.27
N GLN A 40 9.92 33.77 8.60
CA GLN A 40 10.61 32.60 9.13
C GLN A 40 12.10 32.93 9.09
N PRO A 41 12.84 32.82 10.21
CA PRO A 41 14.20 33.37 10.33
C PRO A 41 15.25 32.72 9.41
N ASN A 42 14.89 31.71 8.62
CA ASN A 42 15.80 30.92 7.79
C ASN A 42 15.44 30.89 6.29
N ARG A 43 14.56 31.76 5.79
CA ARG A 43 14.23 31.80 4.35
C ARG A 43 15.13 32.76 3.59
N SER A 44 15.59 32.36 2.41
CA SER A 44 16.35 33.20 1.51
C SER A 44 15.48 34.32 0.94
N HIS A 45 16.13 35.45 0.64
CA HIS A 45 15.46 36.58 -0.04
C HIS A 45 14.80 36.14 -1.35
N LEU A 46 15.43 35.21 -2.08
CA LEU A 46 14.89 34.70 -3.34
C LEU A 46 13.57 33.93 -3.14
N LEU A 47 13.50 33.06 -2.13
CA LEU A 47 12.27 32.33 -1.83
C LEU A 47 11.16 33.26 -1.34
N ASP A 48 11.49 34.25 -0.51
CA ASP A 48 10.52 35.22 -0.02
C ASP A 48 9.99 36.12 -1.16
N ASP A 49 10.85 36.58 -2.07
CA ASP A 49 10.42 37.36 -3.23
C ASP A 49 9.55 36.52 -4.19
N PHE A 50 9.88 35.24 -4.38
CA PHE A 50 9.06 34.31 -5.16
C PHE A 50 7.67 34.12 -4.54
N ARG A 51 7.58 33.86 -3.24
CA ARG A 51 6.29 33.68 -2.54
C ARG A 51 5.40 34.93 -2.60
N ASN A 52 6.02 36.10 -2.61
CA ASN A 52 5.34 37.39 -2.72
C ASN A 52 5.09 37.84 -4.17
N ASN A 53 5.27 36.95 -5.14
CA ASN A 53 5.05 37.20 -6.57
C ASN A 53 5.88 38.38 -7.13
N ARG A 54 7.05 38.64 -6.55
CA ARG A 54 7.99 39.68 -6.99
C ARG A 54 8.93 39.21 -8.10
N THR A 55 8.98 37.91 -8.35
CA THR A 55 9.77 37.27 -9.42
C THR A 55 8.87 36.47 -10.39
N PRO A 56 7.93 37.11 -11.12
CA PRO A 56 6.94 36.40 -11.95
C PRO A 56 7.54 35.65 -13.15
N GLN A 57 8.76 36.00 -13.57
CA GLN A 57 9.48 35.36 -14.68
C GLN A 57 10.57 34.39 -14.21
N LEU A 58 10.57 34.01 -12.92
CA LEU A 58 11.58 33.12 -12.34
C LEU A 58 11.68 31.82 -13.15
N GLN A 59 12.90 31.51 -13.58
CA GLN A 59 13.22 30.26 -14.25
C GLN A 59 13.79 29.26 -13.26
N ILE A 60 13.74 27.99 -13.65
CA ILE A 60 14.25 26.93 -12.81
C ILE A 60 15.78 27.02 -12.62
N THR A 61 16.46 27.68 -13.56
CA THR A 61 17.89 27.95 -13.50
C THR A 61 18.27 28.99 -12.44
N ASP A 62 17.33 29.87 -12.07
CA ASP A 62 17.61 30.97 -11.14
C ASP A 62 17.60 30.50 -9.68
N ILE A 63 16.96 29.35 -9.41
CA ILE A 63 16.80 28.81 -8.06
C ILE A 63 17.81 27.72 -7.73
N ILE A 64 18.80 27.47 -8.59
CA ILE A 64 19.71 26.32 -8.48
C ILE A 64 20.42 26.28 -7.11
N SER A 65 21.01 27.40 -6.68
CA SER A 65 21.68 27.52 -5.39
C SER A 65 20.74 27.42 -4.18
N HIS A 66 19.42 27.50 -4.42
CA HIS A 66 18.37 27.45 -3.42
C HIS A 66 17.42 26.26 -3.64
N VAL A 67 17.77 25.30 -4.52
CA VAL A 67 16.84 24.28 -5.00
C VAL A 67 16.33 23.37 -3.88
N VAL A 68 17.19 23.07 -2.90
CA VAL A 68 16.83 22.27 -1.72
C VAL A 68 15.87 23.04 -0.81
N GLU A 69 16.06 24.36 -0.69
CA GLU A 69 15.17 25.23 0.07
C GLU A 69 13.79 25.31 -0.62
N PHE A 70 13.78 25.58 -1.93
CA PHE A 70 12.56 25.62 -2.74
C PHE A 70 11.84 24.27 -2.73
N ALA A 71 12.55 23.14 -2.81
CA ALA A 71 11.94 21.81 -2.79
C ALA A 71 11.23 21.49 -1.47
N LYS A 72 11.67 22.07 -0.35
CA LYS A 72 11.03 21.89 0.97
C LYS A 72 9.92 22.91 1.22
N ASP A 73 9.84 23.98 0.44
CA ASP A 73 8.76 24.95 0.49
C ASP A 73 7.51 24.49 -0.29
N GLN A 74 6.33 24.85 0.20
CA GLN A 74 5.05 24.47 -0.43
C GLN A 74 4.86 25.08 -1.83
N HIS A 75 5.23 26.35 -2.04
CA HIS A 75 5.10 27.01 -3.33
C HIS A 75 6.31 26.68 -4.21
N GLY A 76 7.51 26.67 -3.63
CA GLY A 76 8.75 26.30 -4.32
C GLY A 76 8.70 24.88 -4.90
N SER A 77 8.20 23.90 -4.14
CA SER A 77 8.09 22.51 -4.62
C SER A 77 7.08 22.36 -5.75
N ARG A 78 5.96 23.10 -5.71
CA ARG A 78 4.99 23.16 -6.81
C ARG A 78 5.59 23.80 -8.06
N PHE A 79 6.34 24.89 -7.88
CA PHE A 79 7.06 25.54 -8.96
C PHE A 79 8.05 24.59 -9.65
N ILE A 80 8.87 23.88 -8.87
CA ILE A 80 9.83 22.89 -9.40
C ILE A 80 9.09 21.80 -10.18
N GLN A 81 8.01 21.23 -9.61
CA GLN A 81 7.23 20.18 -10.27
C GLN A 81 6.63 20.65 -11.60
N GLN A 82 6.01 21.84 -11.63
CA GLN A 82 5.42 22.41 -12.85
C GLN A 82 6.46 22.71 -13.93
N LYS A 83 7.61 23.27 -13.54
CA LYS A 83 8.71 23.52 -14.48
C LYS A 83 9.28 22.20 -15.04
N LEU A 84 9.41 21.16 -14.22
CA LEU A 84 9.84 19.82 -14.67
C LEU A 84 8.86 19.17 -15.65
N GLU A 85 7.55 19.47 -15.59
CA GLU A 85 6.57 18.92 -16.54
C GLU A 85 6.73 19.48 -17.95
N ARG A 86 7.05 20.77 -18.07
CA ARG A 86 7.15 21.48 -19.36
C ARG A 86 8.58 21.62 -19.88
N ALA A 87 9.58 21.33 -19.05
CA ALA A 87 10.98 21.39 -19.44
C ALA A 87 11.34 20.36 -20.52
N SER A 88 12.10 20.81 -21.51
CA SER A 88 12.76 19.95 -22.49
C SER A 88 13.74 18.99 -21.81
N THR A 89 14.11 17.91 -22.49
CA THR A 89 15.13 16.98 -21.98
C THR A 89 16.43 17.69 -21.65
N LYS A 90 16.82 18.71 -22.44
CA LYS A 90 18.03 19.53 -22.22
C LYS A 90 17.92 20.46 -21.01
N GLU A 91 16.75 21.02 -20.72
CA GLU A 91 16.54 21.86 -19.52
C GLU A 91 16.46 21.01 -18.25
N LYS A 92 15.78 19.85 -18.30
CA LYS A 92 15.84 18.87 -17.21
C LYS A 92 17.29 18.50 -16.95
N GLN A 93 18.01 18.13 -18.01
CA GLN A 93 19.43 17.81 -17.99
C GLN A 93 20.29 18.91 -17.37
N LEU A 94 20.13 20.19 -17.75
CA LEU A 94 20.87 21.31 -17.16
C LEU A 94 20.50 21.55 -15.70
N LEU A 95 19.23 21.42 -15.32
CA LEU A 95 18.82 21.47 -13.93
C LEU A 95 19.55 20.38 -13.14
N PHE A 96 19.60 19.15 -13.68
CA PHE A 96 20.32 18.05 -13.07
C PHE A 96 21.81 18.28 -13.02
N ASP A 97 22.43 18.66 -14.13
CA ASP A 97 23.87 18.85 -14.23
C ASP A 97 24.33 19.99 -13.34
N GLU A 98 23.50 21.02 -13.11
CA GLU A 98 23.83 22.13 -12.22
C GLU A 98 23.46 21.84 -10.75
N VAL A 99 22.39 21.08 -10.48
CA VAL A 99 22.14 20.45 -9.17
C VAL A 99 23.29 19.49 -8.82
N LEU A 100 23.84 18.78 -9.81
CA LEU A 100 24.96 17.85 -9.71
C LEU A 100 26.32 18.55 -9.67
N ALA A 101 26.51 19.69 -10.35
CA ALA A 101 27.75 20.46 -10.36
C ALA A 101 27.92 21.27 -9.08
N ASN A 102 26.84 21.88 -8.58
CA ASN A 102 26.81 22.43 -7.21
C ASN A 102 26.84 21.31 -6.15
N ALA A 103 26.42 20.07 -6.49
CA ALA A 103 26.68 18.90 -5.66
C ALA A 103 28.12 18.38 -5.76
N HIS A 104 28.84 18.56 -6.87
CA HIS A 104 30.23 18.14 -7.06
C HIS A 104 31.19 19.04 -6.27
N ALA A 105 30.93 20.35 -6.24
CA ALA A 105 31.62 21.27 -5.32
C ALA A 105 31.42 20.91 -3.83
N LEU A 106 30.32 20.22 -3.50
CA LEU A 106 30.01 19.68 -2.16
C LEU A 106 30.39 18.19 -1.98
N MET A 107 30.85 17.52 -3.03
CA MET A 107 31.26 16.10 -3.03
C MET A 107 32.75 15.96 -2.69
N VAL A 108 33.55 17.01 -2.97
CA VAL A 108 34.97 17.10 -2.60
C VAL A 108 35.17 17.56 -1.15
N ASP A 109 34.11 18.00 -0.47
CA ASP A 109 34.19 18.33 0.95
C ASP A 109 34.01 17.07 1.79
N VAL A 110 34.84 16.94 2.82
CA VAL A 110 35.17 15.71 3.56
C VAL A 110 33.98 15.15 4.38
N PHE A 111 32.79 15.74 4.28
CA PHE A 111 31.62 15.43 5.11
C PHE A 111 30.29 15.46 4.34
N GLY A 112 29.81 14.32 3.84
CA GLY A 112 28.39 13.87 3.88
C GLY A 112 27.22 14.74 3.39
N ASN A 113 27.40 15.99 2.96
CA ASN A 113 26.33 16.98 2.88
C ASN A 113 25.25 16.68 1.82
N TYR A 114 25.63 16.10 0.68
CA TYR A 114 24.68 15.81 -0.40
C TYR A 114 23.75 14.63 -0.09
N VAL A 115 24.30 13.55 0.46
CA VAL A 115 23.50 12.38 0.91
C VAL A 115 22.51 12.80 1.98
N VAL A 116 22.94 13.66 2.90
CA VAL A 116 22.07 14.27 3.91
C VAL A 116 20.96 15.10 3.26
N GLN A 117 21.23 15.85 2.20
CA GLN A 117 20.23 16.70 1.54
C GLN A 117 19.19 15.89 0.76
N VAL A 118 19.58 14.91 -0.06
CA VAL A 118 18.64 14.06 -0.80
C VAL A 118 17.77 13.26 0.16
N LEU A 119 18.36 12.62 1.17
CA LEU A 119 17.59 11.88 2.19
C LEU A 119 16.66 12.80 2.99
N LYS A 120 17.09 14.04 3.30
CA LYS A 120 16.22 15.05 3.91
C LYS A 120 15.05 15.41 2.99
N CYS A 121 15.27 15.57 1.69
CA CYS A 121 14.20 15.84 0.73
C CYS A 121 13.23 14.66 0.61
N VAL A 122 13.72 13.42 0.56
CA VAL A 122 12.88 12.21 0.54
C VAL A 122 12.01 12.09 1.79
N LYS A 123 12.55 12.49 2.95
CA LYS A 123 11.83 12.47 4.23
C LYS A 123 11.03 13.75 4.51
N ASP A 124 10.97 14.69 3.57
CA ASP A 124 10.23 15.95 3.70
C ASP A 124 8.85 15.87 3.03
N GLN A 125 7.85 16.56 3.60
CA GLN A 125 6.46 16.55 3.12
C GLN A 125 6.30 17.15 1.71
N ASN A 126 7.13 18.13 1.35
CA ASN A 126 7.11 18.77 0.04
C ASN A 126 8.23 18.20 -0.86
N GLY A 127 9.42 18.01 -0.29
CA GLY A 127 10.61 17.55 -1.01
C GLY A 127 10.44 16.19 -1.67
N ASN A 128 9.69 15.27 -1.05
CA ASN A 128 9.47 13.94 -1.60
C ASN A 128 8.77 14.00 -2.97
N HIS A 129 7.86 14.96 -3.18
CA HIS A 129 7.15 15.12 -4.45
C HIS A 129 8.09 15.53 -5.57
N VAL A 130 9.08 16.36 -5.26
CA VAL A 130 10.14 16.72 -6.22
C VAL A 130 10.94 15.47 -6.59
N VAL A 131 11.41 14.70 -5.59
CA VAL A 131 12.21 13.47 -5.87
C VAL A 131 11.40 12.44 -6.68
N GLN A 132 10.12 12.25 -6.37
CA GLN A 132 9.24 11.40 -7.16
C GLN A 132 9.13 11.88 -8.62
N LYS A 133 8.90 13.18 -8.83
CA LYS A 133 8.80 13.76 -10.17
C LYS A 133 10.10 13.63 -10.97
N VAL A 134 11.23 13.76 -10.28
CA VAL A 134 12.55 13.49 -10.85
C VAL A 134 12.64 12.05 -11.36
N ILE A 135 12.31 11.07 -10.53
CA ILE A 135 12.38 9.65 -10.91
C ILE A 135 11.44 9.33 -12.08
N GLU A 136 10.24 9.92 -12.11
CA GLU A 136 9.24 9.71 -13.18
C GLU A 136 9.63 10.31 -14.53
N LYS A 137 10.38 11.43 -14.55
CA LYS A 137 10.54 12.28 -15.74
C LYS A 137 11.94 12.31 -16.32
N VAL A 138 12.90 11.71 -15.63
CA VAL A 138 14.31 11.69 -16.00
C VAL A 138 14.68 10.31 -16.48
N LYS A 139 15.59 10.24 -17.45
CA LYS A 139 16.05 8.97 -17.96
C LYS A 139 16.74 8.15 -16.86
N PRO A 140 16.48 6.85 -16.75
CA PRO A 140 16.97 6.00 -15.65
C PRO A 140 18.50 6.04 -15.49
N GLU A 141 19.26 6.14 -16.58
CA GLU A 141 20.73 6.15 -16.54
C GLU A 141 21.28 7.33 -15.73
N ARG A 142 20.50 8.41 -15.57
CA ARG A 142 20.89 9.59 -14.78
C ARG A 142 20.45 9.51 -13.32
N LEU A 143 19.69 8.49 -12.92
CA LEU A 143 19.16 8.32 -11.57
C LEU A 143 20.08 7.52 -10.64
N GLN A 144 21.25 7.08 -11.14
CA GLN A 144 22.18 6.25 -10.37
C GLN A 144 22.57 6.87 -9.03
N PHE A 145 22.76 8.20 -8.99
CA PHE A 145 23.10 8.92 -7.77
C PHE A 145 22.05 8.76 -6.66
N ILE A 146 20.76 8.56 -6.99
CA ILE A 146 19.69 8.32 -6.02
C ILE A 146 19.90 6.95 -5.37
N ILE A 147 20.18 5.95 -6.21
CA ILE A 147 20.47 4.59 -5.76
C ILE A 147 21.72 4.58 -4.89
N ASP A 148 22.80 5.21 -5.35
CA ASP A 148 24.06 5.31 -4.61
C ASP A 148 23.85 6.04 -3.27
N THR A 149 23.05 7.09 -3.25
CA THR A 149 22.68 7.81 -2.02
C THR A 149 21.94 6.92 -1.04
N PHE A 150 20.97 6.13 -1.52
CA PHE A 150 20.21 5.23 -0.67
C PHE A 150 21.05 4.05 -0.18
N MET A 151 22.06 3.63 -0.93
CA MET A 151 22.91 2.50 -0.59
C MET A 151 24.19 2.90 0.16
N LYS A 152 24.53 4.20 0.25
CA LYS A 152 25.81 4.69 0.79
C LYS A 152 26.15 4.16 2.18
N ASN A 153 25.16 4.10 3.07
CA ASN A 153 25.34 3.63 4.45
C ASN A 153 24.85 2.18 4.65
N GLY A 154 24.76 1.40 3.57
CA GLY A 154 24.23 0.04 3.58
C GLY A 154 22.72 -0.06 3.35
N PRO A 155 22.18 -1.29 3.34
CA PRO A 155 20.80 -1.59 2.96
C PRO A 155 19.75 -1.06 3.94
N ASP A 156 20.13 -0.74 5.18
CA ASP A 156 19.21 -0.27 6.23
C ASP A 156 18.49 1.02 5.85
N THR A 157 19.13 1.88 5.04
CA THR A 157 18.51 3.11 4.56
C THR A 157 17.29 2.81 3.69
N ILE A 158 17.33 1.78 2.85
CA ILE A 158 16.17 1.35 2.03
C ILE A 158 15.03 0.89 2.93
N MET A 159 15.33 0.13 3.98
CA MET A 159 14.32 -0.28 4.96
C MET A 159 13.68 0.93 5.65
N GLN A 160 14.50 1.86 6.16
CA GLN A 160 14.03 3.07 6.83
C GLN A 160 13.17 3.93 5.91
N LEU A 161 13.56 4.09 4.63
CA LEU A 161 12.78 4.85 3.66
C LEU A 161 11.47 4.15 3.32
N SER A 162 11.47 2.82 3.21
CA SER A 162 10.26 2.03 2.94
C SER A 162 9.23 2.10 4.06
N MET A 163 9.70 2.27 5.31
CA MET A 163 8.85 2.47 6.49
C MET A 163 8.55 3.95 6.80
N HIS A 164 8.94 4.87 5.91
CA HIS A 164 8.70 6.30 6.09
C HIS A 164 7.44 6.75 5.34
N PRO A 165 6.56 7.61 5.91
CA PRO A 165 5.32 8.08 5.28
C PRO A 165 5.50 8.66 3.87
N TYR A 166 6.63 9.34 3.63
CA TYR A 166 6.97 9.92 2.32
C TYR A 166 7.99 9.08 1.55
N GLY A 167 8.89 8.40 2.27
CA GLY A 167 9.98 7.64 1.65
C GLY A 167 9.47 6.41 0.91
N CYS A 168 8.40 5.78 1.40
CA CYS A 168 7.81 4.59 0.79
C CYS A 168 7.30 4.87 -0.64
N ARG A 169 6.86 6.10 -0.91
CA ARG A 169 6.43 6.54 -2.24
C ARG A 169 7.62 6.73 -3.18
N VAL A 170 8.73 7.27 -2.67
CA VAL A 170 9.98 7.41 -3.45
C VAL A 170 10.54 6.03 -3.79
N ILE A 171 10.55 5.08 -2.85
CA ILE A 171 10.98 3.70 -3.12
C ILE A 171 10.10 3.05 -4.20
N GLN A 172 8.78 3.23 -4.16
CA GLN A 172 7.90 2.75 -5.24
C GLN A 172 8.24 3.36 -6.60
N ARG A 173 8.49 4.68 -6.69
CA ARG A 173 8.93 5.30 -7.96
C ARG A 173 10.24 4.70 -8.48
N VAL A 174 11.20 4.40 -7.60
CA VAL A 174 12.45 3.74 -7.98
C VAL A 174 12.16 2.36 -8.60
N LEU A 175 11.28 1.57 -7.98
CA LEU A 175 10.90 0.24 -8.48
C LEU A 175 10.13 0.29 -9.80
N GLU A 176 9.41 1.38 -10.07
CA GLU A 176 8.62 1.57 -11.29
C GLU A 176 9.45 2.06 -12.48
N HIS A 177 10.38 2.99 -12.25
CA HIS A 177 10.99 3.77 -13.33
C HIS A 177 12.49 3.53 -13.54
N CYS A 178 13.23 3.01 -12.56
CA CYS A 178 14.66 2.75 -12.74
C CYS A 178 14.92 1.51 -13.61
N THR A 179 16.17 1.32 -14.03
CA THR A 179 16.61 0.08 -14.71
C THR A 179 16.61 -1.12 -13.77
N GLU A 180 16.62 -2.34 -14.30
CA GLU A 180 16.67 -3.55 -13.46
C GLU A 180 17.97 -3.62 -12.65
N GLU A 181 19.10 -3.17 -13.22
CA GLU A 181 20.39 -3.06 -12.54
C GLU A 181 20.32 -2.11 -11.35
N GLN A 182 19.60 -1.00 -11.48
CA GLN A 182 19.38 -0.01 -10.41
C GLN A 182 18.41 -0.50 -9.34
N LYS A 183 17.35 -1.21 -9.74
CA LYS A 183 16.38 -1.79 -8.79
C LYS A 183 17.01 -2.90 -7.97
N ARG A 184 17.96 -3.65 -8.53
CA ARG A 184 18.51 -4.85 -7.91
C ARG A 184 19.00 -4.65 -6.46
N PRO A 185 19.89 -3.69 -6.15
CA PRO A 185 20.33 -3.46 -4.77
C PRO A 185 19.18 -3.05 -3.83
N VAL A 186 18.19 -2.30 -4.34
CA VAL A 186 17.00 -1.91 -3.58
C VAL A 186 16.14 -3.14 -3.25
N LEU A 187 15.90 -4.01 -4.24
CA LEU A 187 15.14 -5.24 -4.05
C LEU A 187 15.84 -6.21 -3.11
N GLU A 188 17.18 -6.34 -3.16
CA GLU A 188 17.91 -7.17 -2.19
C GLU A 188 17.77 -6.65 -0.75
N ALA A 189 17.83 -5.32 -0.56
CA ALA A 189 17.59 -4.72 0.75
C ALA A 189 16.14 -4.92 1.24
N LEU A 190 15.15 -4.89 0.34
CA LEU A 190 13.76 -5.20 0.68
C LEU A 190 13.59 -6.68 1.05
N HIS A 191 14.19 -7.59 0.28
CA HIS A 191 14.13 -9.03 0.51
C HIS A 191 14.73 -9.43 1.85
N ALA A 192 15.83 -8.81 2.25
CA ALA A 192 16.43 -9.02 3.57
C ALA A 192 15.50 -8.61 4.74
N ASN A 193 14.50 -7.77 4.48
CA ASN A 193 13.66 -7.13 5.50
C ASN A 193 12.15 -7.39 5.33
N VAL A 194 11.73 -8.35 4.50
CA VAL A 194 10.31 -8.62 4.18
C VAL A 194 9.46 -8.76 5.44
N ARG A 195 9.90 -9.57 6.40
CA ARG A 195 9.14 -9.87 7.63
C ARG A 195 8.82 -8.63 8.46
N SER A 196 9.71 -7.65 8.47
CA SER A 196 9.51 -6.37 9.15
C SER A 196 8.64 -5.44 8.31
N LEU A 197 8.90 -5.37 7.00
CA LEU A 197 8.19 -4.48 6.08
C LEU A 197 6.70 -4.82 5.94
N VAL A 198 6.33 -6.10 5.91
CA VAL A 198 4.91 -6.50 5.81
C VAL A 198 4.08 -6.09 7.04
N LEU A 199 4.72 -5.93 8.20
CA LEU A 199 4.09 -5.50 9.44
C LEU A 199 4.07 -3.98 9.61
N ASP A 200 4.82 -3.24 8.80
CA ASP A 200 4.86 -1.78 8.91
C ASP A 200 3.68 -1.09 8.19
N GLN A 201 3.20 0.03 8.73
CA GLN A 201 2.06 0.79 8.20
C GLN A 201 2.29 1.40 6.81
N TYR A 202 3.55 1.60 6.41
CA TYR A 202 3.94 2.11 5.09
C TYR A 202 4.68 1.04 4.27
N GLY A 203 5.58 0.28 4.90
CA GLY A 203 6.37 -0.76 4.27
C GLY A 203 5.54 -1.84 3.59
N ASN A 204 4.35 -2.16 4.13
CA ASN A 204 3.45 -3.14 3.53
C ASN A 204 3.03 -2.75 2.10
N TYR A 205 2.95 -1.46 1.77
CA TYR A 205 2.64 -1.01 0.41
C TYR A 205 3.81 -1.22 -0.54
N VAL A 206 5.05 -1.09 -0.06
CA VAL A 206 6.25 -1.36 -0.87
C VAL A 206 6.32 -2.86 -1.20
N ILE A 207 6.05 -3.74 -0.22
CA ILE A 207 6.01 -5.18 -0.47
C ILE A 207 4.87 -5.57 -1.43
N GLN A 208 3.68 -5.00 -1.25
CA GLN A 208 2.57 -5.20 -2.20
C GLN A 208 2.95 -4.76 -3.61
N HIS A 209 3.66 -3.64 -3.74
CA HIS A 209 4.12 -3.14 -5.04
C HIS A 209 5.05 -4.15 -5.74
N VAL A 210 6.00 -4.76 -5.01
CA VAL A 210 6.88 -5.80 -5.57
C VAL A 210 6.08 -7.05 -5.94
N ILE A 211 5.06 -7.44 -5.16
CA ILE A 211 4.18 -8.56 -5.52
C ILE A 211 3.37 -8.27 -6.78
N GLU A 212 2.91 -7.03 -7.00
CA GLU A 212 2.09 -6.67 -8.15
C GLU A 212 2.86 -6.52 -9.45
N HIS A 213 4.02 -5.86 -9.39
CA HIS A 213 4.73 -5.37 -10.57
C HIS A 213 6.15 -5.95 -10.71
N GLY A 214 6.64 -6.63 -9.68
CA GLY A 214 7.97 -7.25 -9.69
C GLY A 214 8.04 -8.54 -10.51
N SER A 215 9.26 -9.00 -10.73
CA SER A 215 9.54 -10.25 -11.42
C SER A 215 9.00 -11.47 -10.64
N ASP A 216 8.72 -12.56 -11.35
CA ASP A 216 8.27 -13.81 -10.72
C ASP A 216 9.23 -14.29 -9.61
N PRO A 217 10.57 -14.31 -9.81
CA PRO A 217 11.51 -14.66 -8.74
C PRO A 217 11.42 -13.80 -7.48
N ASP A 218 11.23 -12.48 -7.65
CA ASP A 218 11.09 -11.54 -6.53
C ASP A 218 9.79 -11.79 -5.76
N ARG A 219 8.68 -11.96 -6.48
CA ARG A 219 7.39 -12.28 -5.88
C ARG A 219 7.44 -13.61 -5.13
N ASP A 220 8.04 -14.63 -5.73
CA ASP A 220 8.17 -15.96 -5.15
C ASP A 220 9.02 -15.94 -3.87
N ARG A 221 10.09 -15.12 -3.82
CA ARG A 221 10.91 -14.93 -2.62
C ARG A 221 10.09 -14.31 -1.48
N ILE A 222 9.26 -13.30 -1.78
CA ILE A 222 8.35 -12.71 -0.78
C ILE A 222 7.37 -13.75 -0.25
N VAL A 223 6.74 -14.55 -1.12
CA VAL A 223 5.79 -15.58 -0.69
C VAL A 223 6.47 -16.62 0.21
N ARG A 224 7.68 -17.06 -0.14
CA ARG A 224 8.45 -17.99 0.69
C ARG A 224 8.75 -17.42 2.09
N GLU A 225 9.05 -16.14 2.20
CA GLU A 225 9.31 -15.50 3.50
C GLU A 225 8.09 -15.39 4.43
N ILE A 226 6.88 -15.29 3.88
CA ILE A 226 5.64 -15.23 4.67
C ILE A 226 5.04 -16.60 4.97
N THR A 227 5.43 -17.63 4.21
CA THR A 227 4.99 -19.01 4.41
C THR A 227 5.48 -19.54 5.76
N GLY A 228 4.67 -20.36 6.43
CA GLY A 228 4.88 -20.83 7.80
C GLY A 228 4.38 -19.87 8.88
N ASN A 229 3.90 -18.68 8.51
CA ASN A 229 3.39 -17.66 9.43
C ASN A 229 2.08 -17.00 8.92
N VAL A 230 1.34 -17.67 8.02
CA VAL A 230 0.17 -17.09 7.33
C VAL A 230 -0.92 -16.69 8.32
N LEU A 231 -1.20 -17.51 9.34
CA LEU A 231 -2.17 -17.15 10.39
C LEU A 231 -1.81 -15.82 11.06
N ARG A 232 -0.54 -15.68 11.50
CA ARG A 232 -0.05 -14.49 12.19
C ARG A 232 -0.15 -13.24 11.30
N TYR A 233 0.27 -13.35 10.04
CA TYR A 233 0.21 -12.23 9.11
C TYR A 233 -1.21 -11.88 8.70
N ALA A 234 -2.10 -12.86 8.54
CA ALA A 234 -3.50 -12.62 8.20
C ALA A 234 -4.27 -11.91 9.32
N GLN A 235 -3.90 -12.12 10.59
CA GLN A 235 -4.50 -11.42 11.74
C GLN A 235 -3.90 -10.01 11.96
N HIS A 236 -2.91 -9.61 11.17
CA HIS A 236 -2.30 -8.29 11.30
C HIS A 236 -2.99 -7.26 10.40
N LYS A 237 -3.25 -6.05 10.92
CA LYS A 237 -3.92 -4.96 10.20
C LYS A 237 -3.29 -4.64 8.84
N PHE A 238 -1.95 -4.66 8.76
CA PHE A 238 -1.22 -4.31 7.54
C PHE A 238 -0.83 -5.53 6.71
N ALA A 239 -0.35 -6.60 7.35
CA ALA A 239 0.17 -7.76 6.63
C ALA A 239 -0.95 -8.61 6.00
N SER A 240 -2.18 -8.54 6.52
CA SER A 240 -3.35 -9.17 5.89
C SER A 240 -3.51 -8.74 4.43
N ASN A 241 -3.30 -7.46 4.11
CA ASN A 241 -3.34 -6.95 2.73
C ASN A 241 -2.22 -7.56 1.86
N VAL A 242 -1.05 -7.83 2.44
CA VAL A 242 0.06 -8.49 1.74
C VAL A 242 -0.30 -9.94 1.43
N ILE A 243 -0.93 -10.67 2.36
CA ILE A 243 -1.43 -12.03 2.11
C ILE A 243 -2.48 -12.02 0.99
N GLU A 244 -3.45 -11.09 1.05
CA GLU A 244 -4.43 -10.93 -0.01
C GLU A 244 -3.77 -10.66 -1.36
N LYS A 245 -2.70 -9.87 -1.39
CA LYS A 245 -1.98 -9.58 -2.62
C LYS A 245 -1.26 -10.81 -3.18
N CYS A 246 -0.65 -11.62 -2.32
CA CYS A 246 -0.06 -12.90 -2.72
C CYS A 246 -1.12 -13.82 -3.34
N LEU A 247 -2.32 -13.91 -2.76
CA LEU A 247 -3.41 -14.73 -3.30
C LEU A 247 -3.90 -14.26 -4.68
N ILE A 248 -3.74 -12.98 -5.01
CA ILE A 248 -4.09 -12.43 -6.32
C ILE A 248 -2.98 -12.69 -7.34
N CYS A 249 -1.74 -12.31 -7.02
CA CYS A 249 -0.66 -12.18 -8.00
C CYS A 249 0.32 -13.36 -8.04
N ALA A 250 0.44 -14.17 -6.97
CA ALA A 250 1.42 -15.25 -6.92
C ALA A 250 1.10 -16.38 -7.90
N ALA A 251 2.08 -17.21 -8.20
CA ALA A 251 1.88 -18.42 -9.00
C ALA A 251 0.88 -19.38 -8.33
N PRO A 252 0.16 -20.24 -9.09
CA PRO A 252 -0.85 -21.14 -8.53
C PRO A 252 -0.34 -22.00 -7.36
N HIS A 253 0.86 -22.58 -7.48
CA HIS A 253 1.47 -23.41 -6.43
C HIS A 253 1.72 -22.63 -5.13
N HIS A 254 2.07 -21.34 -5.22
CA HIS A 254 2.22 -20.46 -4.07
C HIS A 254 0.88 -20.18 -3.40
N LYS A 255 -0.20 -19.92 -4.16
CA LYS A 255 -1.55 -19.75 -3.59
C LYS A 255 -2.00 -21.01 -2.85
N THR A 256 -1.76 -22.17 -3.46
CA THR A 256 -1.99 -23.49 -2.88
C THR A 256 -1.25 -23.68 -1.56
N MET A 257 0.04 -23.32 -1.48
CA MET A 257 0.81 -23.40 -0.25
C MET A 257 0.18 -22.58 0.88
N LEU A 258 -0.17 -21.32 0.60
CA LEU A 258 -0.79 -20.42 1.59
C LEU A 258 -2.14 -20.96 2.10
N ILE A 259 -2.96 -21.55 1.21
CA ILE A 259 -4.25 -22.13 1.58
C ILE A 259 -4.06 -23.42 2.40
N ASN A 260 -3.14 -24.29 1.99
CA ASN A 260 -2.86 -25.53 2.69
C ASN A 260 -2.41 -25.31 4.13
N GLU A 261 -1.54 -24.33 4.36
CA GLU A 261 -1.03 -23.98 5.67
C GLU A 261 -2.15 -23.66 6.66
N VAL A 262 -3.19 -22.92 6.23
CA VAL A 262 -4.27 -22.50 7.13
C VAL A 262 -5.41 -23.51 7.25
N CYS A 263 -5.57 -24.40 6.25
CA CYS A 263 -6.58 -25.45 6.33
C CYS A 263 -6.17 -26.59 7.27
N GLY A 264 -4.88 -26.71 7.58
CA GLY A 264 -4.36 -27.83 8.38
C GLY A 264 -4.52 -29.18 7.67
N ASP A 265 -4.36 -30.23 8.48
CA ASP A 265 -4.64 -31.61 8.10
C ASP A 265 -6.13 -31.92 8.13
N SER A 266 -6.55 -33.01 7.48
CA SER A 266 -7.97 -33.32 7.28
C SER A 266 -8.75 -33.57 8.58
N ASP A 267 -8.05 -33.92 9.66
CA ASP A 267 -8.61 -34.25 10.96
C ASP A 267 -8.25 -33.23 12.05
N ASP A 268 -7.68 -32.08 11.69
CA ASP A 268 -7.39 -31.02 12.66
C ASP A 268 -8.71 -30.45 13.23
N PRO A 269 -9.00 -30.61 14.54
CA PRO A 269 -10.23 -30.10 15.12
C PRO A 269 -10.23 -28.57 15.26
N ASN A 270 -9.07 -27.91 15.15
CA ASN A 270 -8.90 -26.46 15.34
C ASN A 270 -7.96 -25.86 14.27
N PRO A 271 -8.30 -25.97 12.98
CA PRO A 271 -7.41 -25.50 11.92
C PRO A 271 -7.25 -23.98 11.99
N PRO A 272 -6.08 -23.42 11.62
CA PRO A 272 -5.82 -21.98 11.68
C PRO A 272 -6.91 -21.12 11.00
N ILE A 273 -7.49 -21.62 9.91
CA ILE A 273 -8.58 -20.96 9.18
C ILE A 273 -9.79 -20.66 10.08
N LEU A 274 -10.06 -21.47 11.11
CA LEU A 274 -11.14 -21.22 12.06
C LEU A 274 -10.91 -19.96 12.89
N LEU A 275 -9.68 -19.73 13.32
CA LEU A 275 -9.29 -18.50 14.03
C LEU A 275 -9.39 -17.29 13.09
N MET A 276 -8.98 -17.47 11.83
CA MET A 276 -9.01 -16.41 10.83
C MET A 276 -10.44 -15.92 10.53
N MET A 277 -11.41 -16.84 10.44
CA MET A 277 -12.81 -16.50 10.16
C MET A 277 -13.48 -15.66 11.27
N LYS A 278 -12.94 -15.68 12.48
CA LYS A 278 -13.45 -14.92 13.64
C LYS A 278 -12.72 -13.60 13.85
N ASP A 279 -11.57 -13.41 13.20
CA ASP A 279 -10.72 -12.24 13.34
C ASP A 279 -11.15 -11.07 12.45
N GLN A 280 -10.93 -9.84 12.92
CA GLN A 280 -11.36 -8.61 12.24
C GLN A 280 -10.62 -8.31 10.92
N PHE A 281 -9.42 -8.88 10.72
CA PHE A 281 -8.63 -8.72 9.50
C PHE A 281 -8.58 -10.01 8.68
N ALA A 282 -8.30 -11.14 9.34
CA ALA A 282 -8.06 -12.40 8.64
C ALA A 282 -9.31 -12.97 7.95
N ASN A 283 -10.52 -12.52 8.33
CA ASN A 283 -11.74 -12.90 7.63
C ASN A 283 -11.75 -12.43 6.16
N TYR A 284 -11.08 -11.31 5.84
CA TYR A 284 -10.92 -10.83 4.46
C TYR A 284 -9.96 -11.74 3.67
N VAL A 285 -8.88 -12.19 4.32
CA VAL A 285 -7.95 -13.17 3.75
C VAL A 285 -8.66 -14.48 3.41
N VAL A 286 -9.49 -15.03 4.31
CA VAL A 286 -10.26 -16.26 4.04
C VAL A 286 -11.22 -16.06 2.86
N GLN A 287 -11.91 -14.91 2.80
CA GLN A 287 -12.77 -14.59 1.67
C GLN A 287 -12.00 -14.51 0.35
N LYS A 288 -10.76 -13.98 0.37
CA LYS A 288 -9.88 -13.90 -0.80
C LYS A 288 -9.38 -15.28 -1.23
N MET A 289 -9.06 -16.14 -0.28
CA MET A 289 -8.70 -17.54 -0.56
C MET A 289 -9.85 -18.25 -1.28
N LEU A 290 -11.10 -18.11 -0.82
CA LEU A 290 -12.27 -18.71 -1.48
C LEU A 290 -12.49 -18.19 -2.92
N ASP A 291 -12.19 -16.91 -3.17
CA ASP A 291 -12.29 -16.31 -4.51
C ASP A 291 -11.25 -16.87 -5.47
N THR A 292 -10.02 -17.04 -4.99
CA THR A 292 -8.85 -17.28 -5.85
C THR A 292 -8.42 -18.75 -5.90
N ALA A 293 -8.88 -19.58 -4.96
CA ALA A 293 -8.56 -21.00 -4.91
C ALA A 293 -9.00 -21.72 -6.19
N ASP A 294 -8.20 -22.68 -6.65
CA ASP A 294 -8.66 -23.65 -7.62
C ASP A 294 -9.77 -24.55 -7.02
N PRO A 295 -10.48 -25.35 -7.84
CA PRO A 295 -11.55 -26.20 -7.35
C PRO A 295 -11.15 -27.19 -6.24
N VAL A 296 -9.91 -27.70 -6.28
CA VAL A 296 -9.41 -28.71 -5.32
C VAL A 296 -9.19 -28.06 -3.96
N TYR A 297 -8.47 -26.93 -3.90
CA TYR A 297 -8.23 -26.23 -2.64
C TYR A 297 -9.48 -25.53 -2.11
N ARG A 298 -10.38 -25.08 -2.98
CA ARG A 298 -11.69 -24.58 -2.56
C ARG A 298 -12.47 -25.69 -1.84
N LYS A 299 -12.48 -26.92 -2.39
CA LYS A 299 -13.12 -28.07 -1.74
C LYS A 299 -12.46 -28.39 -0.40
N LYS A 300 -11.13 -28.35 -0.30
CA LYS A 300 -10.39 -28.52 0.97
C LYS A 300 -10.81 -27.48 2.02
N MET A 301 -10.83 -26.20 1.65
CA MET A 301 -11.30 -25.13 2.53
C MET A 301 -12.73 -25.36 3.01
N MET A 302 -13.62 -25.81 2.11
CA MET A 302 -15.00 -26.09 2.46
C MET A 302 -15.13 -27.20 3.50
N TYR A 303 -14.35 -28.28 3.37
CA TYR A 303 -14.32 -29.35 4.39
C TYR A 303 -13.78 -28.85 5.73
N ALA A 304 -12.72 -28.04 5.73
CA ALA A 304 -12.19 -27.46 6.96
C ALA A 304 -13.20 -26.51 7.64
N ILE A 305 -14.07 -25.84 6.88
CA ILE A 305 -15.03 -24.86 7.43
C ILE A 305 -16.37 -25.51 7.83
N LYS A 306 -16.84 -26.54 7.11
CA LYS A 306 -18.19 -27.12 7.27
C LYS A 306 -18.53 -27.51 8.71
N PRO A 307 -17.66 -28.20 9.48
CA PRO A 307 -17.94 -28.58 10.87
C PRO A 307 -18.17 -27.38 11.80
N HIS A 308 -17.64 -26.20 11.44
CA HIS A 308 -17.65 -25.02 12.30
C HIS A 308 -18.75 -24.00 11.94
N ILE A 309 -19.55 -24.25 10.91
CA ILE A 309 -20.67 -23.38 10.50
C ILE A 309 -21.59 -23.00 11.69
N PRO A 310 -22.01 -23.93 12.58
CA PRO A 310 -22.86 -23.57 13.72
C PRO A 310 -22.24 -22.51 14.64
N VAL A 311 -20.91 -22.57 14.84
CA VAL A 311 -20.16 -21.60 15.64
C VAL A 311 -20.04 -20.27 14.90
N LEU A 312 -19.74 -20.31 13.59
CA LEU A 312 -19.55 -19.11 12.77
C LEU A 312 -20.80 -18.25 12.65
N ARG A 313 -22.00 -18.84 12.69
CA ARG A 313 -23.28 -18.08 12.69
C ARG A 313 -23.39 -17.06 13.83
N LYS A 314 -22.63 -17.25 14.93
CA LYS A 314 -22.60 -16.34 16.07
C LYS A 314 -21.76 -15.09 15.84
N PHE A 315 -20.90 -15.07 14.81
CA PHE A 315 -19.98 -13.96 14.52
C PHE A 315 -20.41 -13.20 13.27
N SER A 316 -20.34 -11.86 13.30
CA SER A 316 -20.69 -11.01 12.15
C SER A 316 -19.85 -11.35 10.91
N TYR A 317 -18.54 -11.52 11.08
CA TYR A 317 -17.63 -11.91 10.00
C TYR A 317 -17.90 -13.33 9.49
N GLY A 318 -18.20 -14.26 10.40
CA GLY A 318 -18.54 -15.65 10.06
C GLY A 318 -19.78 -15.75 9.15
N LYS A 319 -20.79 -14.92 9.36
CA LYS A 319 -21.98 -14.85 8.49
C LYS A 319 -21.63 -14.50 7.04
N HIS A 320 -20.72 -13.55 6.81
CA HIS A 320 -20.30 -13.19 5.44
C HIS A 320 -19.62 -14.36 4.72
N ILE A 321 -18.79 -15.12 5.45
CA ILE A 321 -18.10 -16.30 4.90
C ILE A 321 -19.11 -17.39 4.56
N ILE A 322 -20.08 -17.66 5.44
CA ILE A 322 -21.16 -18.64 5.18
C ILE A 322 -21.94 -18.27 3.91
N THR A 323 -22.40 -17.03 3.79
CA THR A 323 -23.13 -16.56 2.59
C THR A 323 -22.31 -16.75 1.32
N LYS A 324 -21.00 -16.56 1.39
CA LYS A 324 -20.09 -16.75 0.26
C LYS A 324 -19.96 -18.22 -0.12
N LEU A 325 -19.80 -19.10 0.88
CA LEU A 325 -19.78 -20.56 0.69
C LEU A 325 -21.09 -21.07 0.06
N GLU A 326 -22.24 -20.63 0.57
CA GLU A 326 -23.57 -21.02 0.05
C GLU A 326 -23.73 -20.67 -1.45
N LYS A 327 -23.28 -19.48 -1.87
CA LYS A 327 -23.28 -19.09 -3.30
C LYS A 327 -22.40 -20.01 -4.16
N TYR A 328 -21.29 -20.50 -3.63
CA TYR A 328 -20.44 -21.46 -4.34
C TYR A 328 -21.09 -22.84 -4.45
N PHE A 329 -21.72 -23.32 -3.38
CA PHE A 329 -22.47 -24.58 -3.40
C PHE A 329 -23.60 -24.57 -4.44
N GLN A 330 -24.36 -23.47 -4.52
CA GLN A 330 -25.43 -23.30 -5.51
C GLN A 330 -24.89 -23.31 -6.95
N LYS A 331 -23.76 -22.65 -7.21
CA LYS A 331 -23.12 -22.63 -8.53
C LYS A 331 -22.58 -24.00 -8.96
N GLN A 332 -22.08 -24.83 -8.03
CA GLN A 332 -21.63 -26.19 -8.34
C GLN A 332 -22.80 -27.15 -8.58
N ASN A 333 -23.89 -27.04 -7.80
CA ASN A 333 -25.08 -27.87 -7.98
C ASN A 333 -25.79 -27.64 -9.33
N ASN A 334 -25.76 -26.43 -9.88
CA ASN A 334 -26.32 -26.16 -11.21
C ASN A 334 -25.53 -26.80 -12.36
N ASN A 335 -24.29 -27.25 -12.11
CA ASN A 335 -23.46 -27.89 -13.14
C ASN A 335 -23.52 -29.43 -13.10
N HIS A 336 -24.00 -30.09 -12.03
CA HIS A 336 -24.11 -31.56 -11.90
C HIS A 336 -25.38 -31.97 -11.09
N PRO A 337 -26.50 -32.34 -11.75
CA PRO A 337 -27.80 -32.55 -11.08
C PRO A 337 -27.93 -33.81 -10.20
N GLN A 338 -27.04 -34.79 -10.32
CA GLN A 338 -27.23 -36.12 -9.69
C GLN A 338 -26.96 -36.17 -8.18
N HIS A 339 -26.33 -35.15 -7.59
CA HIS A 339 -26.08 -35.09 -6.14
C HIS A 339 -27.24 -34.49 -5.31
N HIS A 340 -28.35 -34.14 -5.95
CA HIS A 340 -29.45 -33.38 -5.36
C HIS A 340 -30.14 -34.11 -4.19
N GLN A 341 -30.29 -35.43 -4.27
CA GLN A 341 -31.17 -36.16 -3.34
C GLN A 341 -30.51 -36.53 -2.00
N GLN A 342 -29.18 -36.60 -1.96
CA GLN A 342 -28.44 -36.92 -0.73
C GLN A 342 -28.11 -35.66 0.09
N MET A 343 -27.88 -34.51 -0.56
CA MET A 343 -27.49 -33.27 0.13
C MET A 343 -28.64 -32.37 0.60
N GLN A 344 -29.83 -32.43 -0.03
CA GLN A 344 -31.01 -31.73 0.53
C GLN A 344 -31.41 -32.30 1.89
N PHE A 345 -31.17 -33.59 2.13
CA PHE A 345 -31.41 -34.22 3.43
C PHE A 345 -30.39 -33.76 4.49
N GLU A 346 -29.12 -33.56 4.11
CA GLU A 346 -28.04 -33.14 5.04
C GLU A 346 -28.09 -31.65 5.44
N LEU A 347 -28.60 -30.77 4.58
CA LEU A 347 -28.74 -29.33 4.88
C LEU A 347 -30.16 -28.94 5.32
N GLY A 348 -31.19 -29.68 4.87
CA GLY A 348 -32.60 -29.44 5.19
C GLY A 348 -33.02 -29.94 6.57
N GLY A 349 -32.31 -30.89 7.18
CA GLY A 349 -32.56 -31.36 8.56
C GLY A 349 -32.23 -30.34 9.66
N MET A 350 -31.87 -29.11 9.30
CA MET A 350 -31.47 -28.03 10.21
C MET A 350 -32.51 -26.92 10.39
N GLN A 351 -33.80 -27.19 10.10
CA GLN A 351 -34.91 -26.37 10.62
C GLN A 351 -35.45 -26.97 11.92
N ASN A 352 -35.52 -26.11 12.94
CA ASN A 352 -35.82 -26.39 14.34
C ASN A 352 -37.18 -27.10 14.53
N PRO A 353 -37.31 -28.19 15.34
CA PRO A 353 -38.58 -28.89 15.55
C PRO A 353 -39.58 -28.20 16.50
N ASN A 354 -39.38 -26.94 16.90
CA ASN A 354 -40.27 -26.26 17.85
C ASN A 354 -41.09 -25.16 17.16
N VAL A 355 -42.17 -25.56 16.49
CA VAL A 355 -43.39 -24.74 16.38
C VAL A 355 -44.58 -25.65 16.64
N ASN A 356 -45.27 -25.35 17.75
CA ASN A 356 -46.43 -26.04 18.29
C ASN A 356 -47.47 -26.43 17.23
N HIS A 357 -47.84 -27.72 17.20
CA HIS A 357 -49.19 -28.14 16.87
C HIS A 357 -49.94 -28.41 18.18
N ALA A 358 -50.69 -27.41 18.64
CA ALA A 358 -51.81 -27.60 19.54
C ALA A 358 -53.02 -27.00 18.83
N LEU A 359 -53.81 -27.85 18.19
CA LEU A 359 -55.20 -27.63 17.79
C LEU A 359 -55.74 -28.97 17.26
N LEU A 360 -56.29 -29.78 18.16
CA LEU A 360 -57.59 -30.43 18.09
C LEU A 360 -57.85 -31.17 19.41
#